data_AF-A0A2T7KYR4-F1
#
_entry.id   AF-A0A2T7KYR4-F1
#
_cell.length_a   1.000
_cell.length_b   1.000
_cell.length_c   1.000
_cell.angle_alpha   90.00
_cell.angle_beta   90.00
_cell.angle_gamma   90.00
#
_symmetry.space_group_name_H-M   'P 1'
#
loop_
_entity.id
_entity.type
_entity.pdbx_description
1 polymer ?
#
loop_
_entity_poly.entity_id
_entity_poly.type
_entity_poly.pdbx_seq_one_letter_code
_entity_poly.pdbx_strand_id
1 'polypeptide(L)' 'MTFRAPLTNHHADGSLCPADHKHTSSGKPLHTDCPGRAYTRAVCSCGWKKEESGKGYVNECRKRHLASHAEGQNASSAS' A
#
# COMPACT_ATOMS: atom_id res chain seq x y z
N MET A 1 -16.77 0.18 11.87
CA MET A 1 -15.36 0.67 11.91
C MET A 1 -14.87 0.88 10.48
N THR A 2 -14.26 2.02 10.16
CA THR A 2 -13.68 2.22 8.81
C THR A 2 -12.32 1.54 8.73
N PHE A 3 -12.22 0.48 7.92
CA PHE A 3 -10.94 -0.16 7.66
C PHE A 3 -10.08 0.72 6.76
N ARG A 4 -8.83 0.95 7.17
CA ARG A 4 -7.87 1.76 6.42
C ARG A 4 -6.63 0.93 6.16
N ALA A 5 -6.20 0.93 4.91
CA ALA A 5 -4.95 0.33 4.48
C ALA A 5 -4.09 1.39 3.79
N PRO A 6 -3.30 2.18 4.54
CA PRO A 6 -2.31 3.08 3.94
C PRO A 6 -1.32 2.30 3.08
N LEU A 7 -0.93 2.90 1.96
CA LEU A 7 0.06 2.36 1.03
C LEU A 7 1.36 3.15 1.23
N THR A 8 2.41 2.48 1.68
CA THR A 8 3.73 3.07 1.93
C THR A 8 4.77 2.51 0.97
N ASN A 9 5.72 3.35 0.58
CA ASN A 9 6.87 2.95 -0.23
C ASN A 9 8.07 2.81 0.70
N HIS A 10 8.93 1.83 0.45
CA HIS A 10 10.10 1.56 1.28
C HIS A 10 11.36 1.43 0.43
N HIS A 11 12.48 1.86 1.00
CA HIS A 11 13.83 1.65 0.48
C HIS A 11 14.35 0.25 0.80
N ALA A 12 15.49 -0.14 0.23
CA ALA A 12 16.06 -1.47 0.43
C ALA A 12 16.49 -1.72 1.88
N ASP A 13 16.87 -0.68 2.62
CA ASP A 13 17.17 -0.73 4.05
C ASP A 13 15.90 -0.80 4.94
N GLY A 14 14.72 -0.70 4.33
CA GLY A 14 13.42 -0.76 5.02
C GLY A 14 12.88 0.60 5.47
N SER A 15 13.66 1.69 5.37
CA SER A 15 13.17 3.04 5.64
C SER A 15 12.02 3.44 4.72
N LEU A 16 11.15 4.31 5.24
CA LEU A 16 10.02 4.84 4.49
C LEU A 16 10.51 5.83 3.44
N CYS A 17 10.14 5.59 2.19
CA CYS A 17 10.31 6.56 1.15
C CYS A 17 9.21 7.64 1.27
N PRO A 18 9.58 8.93 1.43
CA PRO A 18 8.63 10.03 1.50
C PRO A 18 7.63 10.03 0.34
N ALA A 19 6.38 10.40 0.61
CA ALA A 19 5.36 10.54 -0.43
C ALA A 19 5.69 11.68 -1.42
N ASP A 20 6.47 12.67 -0.98
CA ASP A 20 6.94 13.77 -1.81
C ASP A 20 7.94 13.31 -2.88
N HIS A 21 8.63 12.19 -2.66
CA HIS A 21 9.50 11.60 -3.67
C HIS A 21 8.67 11.10 -4.85
N LYS A 22 8.73 11.87 -5.95
CA LYS A 22 8.23 11.41 -7.23
C LYS A 22 9.13 10.28 -7.75
N HIS A 23 8.50 9.16 -8.05
CA HIS A 23 9.15 8.03 -8.69
C HIS A 23 8.63 7.89 -10.10
N THR A 24 9.51 7.49 -11.01
CA THR A 24 9.11 6.91 -12.29
C THR A 24 8.32 5.62 -12.07
N SER A 25 7.62 5.14 -13.10
CA SER A 25 6.89 3.87 -13.06
C SER A 25 7.78 2.68 -12.66
N SER A 26 9.07 2.73 -13.02
CA SER A 26 10.08 1.73 -12.65
C SER A 26 10.57 1.81 -11.21
N GLY A 27 10.07 2.75 -10.39
CA GLY A 27 10.49 2.92 -8.99
C GLY A 27 11.79 3.71 -8.81
N LYS A 28 12.44 4.12 -9.91
CA LYS A 28 13.58 5.01 -9.87
C LYS A 28 13.14 6.41 -9.44
N PRO A 29 13.85 7.05 -8.49
CA PRO A 29 13.51 8.37 -8.02
C PRO A 29 13.84 9.43 -9.06
N LEU A 30 13.12 10.55 -9.00
CA LEU A 30 13.43 11.75 -9.77
C LEU A 30 14.43 12.69 -9.05
N HIS A 31 14.84 12.36 -7.82
CA HIS A 31 15.80 13.12 -7.02
C HIS A 31 17.04 12.28 -6.74
N THR A 32 18.22 12.92 -6.74
CA THR A 32 19.53 12.27 -6.57
C THR A 32 19.75 11.67 -5.19
N ASP A 33 19.15 12.26 -4.15
CA ASP A 33 19.29 11.84 -2.75
C ASP A 33 18.35 10.70 -2.33
N CYS A 34 17.60 10.12 -3.27
CA CYS A 34 16.73 9.00 -3.01
C CYS A 34 17.35 7.73 -3.62
N PRO A 35 17.54 6.63 -2.86
CA PRO A 35 18.03 5.36 -3.42
C PRO A 35 16.95 4.65 -4.27
N GLY A 36 15.72 5.15 -4.24
CA GLY A 36 14.59 4.60 -4.97
C GLY A 36 13.78 3.62 -4.14
N ARG A 37 12.56 3.33 -4.61
CA ARG A 37 11.66 2.39 -3.94
C ARG A 37 12.09 0.96 -4.24
N ALA A 38 12.39 0.19 -3.20
CA ALA A 38 12.60 -1.26 -3.31
C ALA A 38 11.26 -2.01 -3.31
N TYR A 39 10.36 -1.66 -2.40
CA TYR A 39 9.05 -2.29 -2.31
C TYR A 39 7.95 -1.36 -1.85
N THR A 40 6.71 -1.80 -2.04
CA THR A 40 5.50 -1.13 -1.58
C THR A 40 4.82 -2.02 -0.57
N ARG A 41 4.31 -1.45 0.52
CA ARG A 41 3.60 -2.16 1.57
C ARG A 41 2.23 -1.55 1.80
N ALA A 42 1.23 -2.39 2.02
CA ALA A 42 -0.08 -2.00 2.53
C ALA A 42 -0.34 -2.76 3.82
N VAL A 43 -0.76 -2.04 4.87
CA VAL A 43 -1.16 -2.64 6.15
C VAL A 43 -2.54 -2.14 6.50
N CYS A 44 -3.51 -3.04 6.61
CA CYS A 44 -4.86 -2.72 7.05
C CYS A 44 -4.94 -2.70 8.58
N SER A 45 -5.80 -1.83 9.11
CA SER A 45 -6.15 -1.80 10.54
C SER A 45 -6.74 -3.11 11.07
N CYS A 46 -7.16 -4.05 10.20
CA CYS A 46 -7.59 -5.40 10.59
C CYS A 46 -6.44 -6.40 10.75
N GLY A 47 -5.18 -5.98 10.57
CA GLY A 47 -4.00 -6.86 10.65
C GLY A 47 -3.57 -7.48 9.32
N TRP A 48 -4.33 -7.28 8.24
CA TRP A 48 -3.92 -7.73 6.89
C TRP A 48 -2.72 -6.93 6.40
N LYS A 49 -1.76 -7.61 5.76
CA LYS A 49 -0.57 -6.99 5.17
C LYS A 49 -0.27 -7.55 3.79
N LYS A 50 0.22 -6.70 2.89
CA LYS A 50 0.75 -7.10 1.57
C LYS A 50 1.98 -6.26 1.25
N GLU A 51 3.04 -6.90 0.79
CA GLU A 51 4.32 -6.29 0.49
C GLU A 51 4.88 -6.89 -0.78
N GLU A 52 5.16 -6.07 -1.80
CA GLU A 52 5.74 -6.49 -3.09
C GLU A 52 6.49 -5.32 -3.74
N SER A 53 7.44 -5.62 -4.64
CA SER A 53 8.20 -4.62 -5.40
C SER A 53 7.29 -3.73 -6.29
N GLY A 54 6.21 -4.32 -6.81
CA GLY A 54 5.26 -3.67 -7.69
C GLY A 54 4.14 -2.91 -6.97
N LYS A 55 4.21 -1.56 -6.97
CA LYS A 55 3.17 -0.69 -6.39
C LYS A 55 1.77 -1.00 -6.91
N GLY A 56 1.62 -1.25 -8.21
CA GLY A 56 0.34 -1.52 -8.84
C GLY A 56 -0.35 -2.76 -8.25
N TYR A 57 0.38 -3.86 -8.15
CA TYR A 57 -0.16 -5.12 -7.61
C TYR A 57 -0.51 -5.03 -6.12
N VAL A 58 0.31 -4.37 -5.30
CA VAL A 58 -0.02 -4.10 -3.89
C VAL A 58 -1.28 -3.24 -3.78
N ASN A 59 -1.41 -2.20 -4.62
CA ASN A 59 -2.57 -1.33 -4.62
C ASN A 59 -3.86 -2.06 -5.05
N GLU A 60 -3.79 -2.96 -6.04
CA GLU A 60 -4.94 -3.77 -6.44
C GLU A 60 -5.34 -4.77 -5.35
N CYS A 61 -4.38 -5.46 -4.73
CA CYS A 61 -4.64 -6.32 -3.57
C CYS A 61 -5.30 -5.53 -2.43
N ARG A 62 -4.79 -4.33 -2.15
CA ARG A 62 -5.31 -3.41 -1.13
C ARG A 62 -6.75 -2.99 -1.42
N LYS A 63 -7.07 -2.60 -2.66
CA LYS A 63 -8.43 -2.24 -3.06
C LYS A 63 -9.39 -3.41 -2.88
N ARG A 64 -9.00 -4.60 -3.35
CA ARG A 64 -9.82 -5.82 -3.21
C ARG A 64 -10.06 -6.18 -1.75
N HIS A 65 -9.04 -6.03 -0.90
CA HIS A 65 -9.18 -6.25 0.54
C HIS A 65 -10.14 -5.24 1.19
N LEU A 66 -10.03 -3.95 0.85
CA LEU A 66 -10.96 -2.93 1.37
C LEU A 66 -12.39 -3.14 0.88
N ALA A 67 -12.58 -3.60 -0.36
CA ALA A 67 -13.89 -3.97 -0.89
C ALA A 67 -14.53 -5.13 -0.10
N SER A 68 -13.75 -6.16 0.25
CA SER A 68 -14.22 -7.27 1.08
C SER A 68 -14.73 -6.82 2.45
N HIS A 69 -14.14 -5.78 3.04
CA HIS A 69 -14.67 -5.18 4.27
C HIS A 69 -16.00 -4.47 4.04
N ALA A 70 -16.17 -3.78 2.92
CA ALA A 70 -17.44 -3.13 2.58
C ALA A 70 -18.57 -4.15 2.37
N GLU A 71 -18.27 -5.28 1.74
CA GLU A 71 -19.24 -6.37 1.53
C GLU A 71 -19.58 -7.12 2.83
N GLY A 72 -18.57 -7.42 3.66
CA GLY A 72 -18.79 -8.04 4.98
C GLY A 72 -19.56 -7.13 5.96
N GLN A 73 -19.40 -5.80 5.85
CA GLN A 73 -20.18 -4.82 6.60
C GLN A 73 -21.63 -4.72 6.12
N ASN A 74 -21.86 -4.87 4.82
CA ASN A 74 -23.20 -4.87 4.24
C ASN A 74 -23.99 -6.13 4.67
N ALA A 75 -23.34 -7.31 4.65
CA ALA A 75 -23.95 -8.55 5.12
C ALA A 75 -24.26 -8.56 6.64
N SER A 76 -23.45 -7.86 7.45
CA SER A 76 -23.66 -7.79 8.91
C SER A 76 -24.70 -6.73 9.33
N SER A 77 -25.19 -5.91 8.39
CA SER A 77 -26.20 -4.87 8.67
C SER A 77 -27.62 -5.29 8.25
N ALA A 78 -27.80 -6.54 7.83
CA ALA A 78 -29.06 -7.11 7.37
C ALA A 78 -29.66 -8.12 8.37
N SER A 79 -29.33 -8.03 9.66
CA SER A 79 -29.85 -8.89 10.74
C SER A 79 -30.69 -8.10 11.73
#